data_AF-A0A4R5QHE5-F1
#
_entry.id   AF-A0A4R5QHE5-F1
#
_cell.length_a   1.000
_cell.length_b   1.000
_cell.length_c   1.000
_cell.angle_alpha   90.00
_cell.angle_beta   90.00
_cell.angle_gamma   90.00
#
_symmetry.space_group_name_H-M   'P 1'
#
loop_
_entity.id
_entity.type
_entity.pdbx_description
1 polymer ?
#
loop_
_entity_poly.entity_id
_entity_poly.type
_entity_poly.pdbx_seq_one_letter_code
_entity_poly.pdbx_strand_id
1 'polypeptide(L)' 'MPPETTREEFDALVARAGIPLTAEQKAGIHAAWGGIEAMQRLVRAPAPAAEAEPATTFSTEPGR' A
#
# COMPACT_ATOMS: atom_id res chain seq x y z
N MET A 1 -7.14 2.74 -14.05
CA MET A 1 -7.72 1.37 -14.02
C MET A 1 -8.76 1.34 -12.92
N PRO A 2 -9.89 0.62 -13.09
CA PRO A 2 -10.81 0.40 -11.99
C PRO A 2 -10.09 -0.33 -10.84
N PRO A 3 -10.34 0.04 -9.57
CA PRO A 3 -9.74 -0.65 -8.44
C PRO A 3 -10.33 -2.05 -8.26
N GLU A 4 -9.50 -3.00 -7.86
CA GLU A 4 -9.92 -4.33 -7.40
C GLU A 4 -10.49 -4.24 -5.97
N THR A 5 -9.88 -3.40 -5.12
CA THR A 5 -10.43 -3.08 -3.80
C THR A 5 -11.74 -2.31 -3.95
N THR A 6 -12.82 -2.92 -3.46
CA THR A 6 -14.13 -2.28 -3.40
C THR A 6 -14.12 -1.07 -2.48
N ARG A 7 -15.17 -0.24 -2.55
CA ARG A 7 -15.26 0.93 -1.69
C ARG A 7 -15.34 0.57 -0.20
N GLU A 8 -16.09 -0.48 0.13
CA GLU A 8 -16.26 -0.94 1.50
C GLU A 8 -14.96 -1.49 2.09
N GLU A 9 -14.19 -2.26 1.29
CA GLU A 9 -12.87 -2.74 1.69
C GLU A 9 -11.88 -1.59 1.90
N PHE A 10 -11.90 -0.59 1.01
CA PHE A 10 -11.07 0.61 1.18
C PHE A 10 -11.42 1.35 2.46
N ASP A 11 -12.70 1.55 2.75
CA ASP A 11 -13.15 2.23 3.97
C ASP A 11 -12.73 1.45 5.23
N ALA A 12 -12.77 0.12 5.19
CA ALA A 12 -12.28 -0.75 6.27
C ALA A 12 -10.75 -0.64 6.46
N LEU A 13 -9.98 -0.56 5.38
CA LEU A 13 -8.52 -0.34 5.44
C LEU A 13 -8.17 0.99 6.09
N VAL A 14 -8.85 2.07 5.68
CA VAL A 14 -8.66 3.41 6.26
C VAL A 14 -8.98 3.41 7.76
N ALA A 15 -10.08 2.77 8.16
CA ALA A 15 -10.46 2.64 9.57
C ALA A 15 -9.43 1.84 10.38
N ARG A 16 -8.96 0.70 9.85
CA ARG A 16 -7.94 -0.14 10.48
C ARG A 16 -6.61 0.60 10.64
N ALA A 17 -6.25 1.44 9.68
CA ALA A 17 -5.04 2.26 9.74
C ALA A 17 -5.17 3.45 10.71
N GLY A 18 -6.37 3.70 11.27
CA GLY A 18 -6.62 4.81 12.18
C GLY A 18 -6.50 6.19 11.53
N ILE A 19 -6.65 6.27 10.20
CA ILE A 19 -6.47 7.52 9.45
C ILE A 19 -7.80 8.28 9.44
N PRO A 20 -7.88 9.47 10.06
CA PRO A 20 -9.13 10.23 10.14
C PRO A 20 -9.37 11.00 8.84
N LEU A 21 -10.00 10.34 7.87
CA LEU A 21 -10.37 10.94 6.59
C LEU A 21 -11.85 11.31 6.52
N THR A 22 -12.15 12.48 5.95
CA THR A 22 -13.53 12.85 5.58
C THR A 22 -14.03 11.97 4.42
N ALA A 23 -15.35 11.93 4.22
CA ALA A 23 -15.94 11.15 3.13
C ALA A 23 -15.43 11.59 1.74
N GLU A 24 -15.21 12.89 1.55
CA GLU A 24 -14.69 13.48 0.32
C GLU A 24 -13.23 13.10 0.08
N GLN A 25 -12.39 13.13 1.13
CA GLN A 25 -11.00 12.67 1.05
C GLN A 25 -10.93 11.18 0.70
N LYS A 26 -11.77 10.34 1.33
CA LYS A 26 -11.85 8.92 0.99
C LYS A 26 -12.25 8.70 -0.47
N ALA A 27 -13.20 9.48 -0.98
CA ALA A 27 -13.61 9.41 -2.38
C ALA A 27 -12.49 9.82 -3.35
N GLY A 28 -11.78 10.90 -3.05
CA GLY A 28 -10.64 11.34 -3.85
C GLY A 28 -9.51 10.30 -3.90
N ILE A 29 -9.19 9.68 -2.77
CA ILE A 29 -8.15 8.64 -2.71
C ILE A 29 -8.61 7.35 -3.39
N HIS A 30 -9.85 6.90 -3.15
CA HIS A 30 -10.37 5.67 -3.77
C HIS A 30 -10.42 5.78 -5.30
N ALA A 31 -10.69 6.97 -5.85
CA ALA A 31 -10.63 7.22 -7.30
C ALA A 31 -9.24 6.97 -7.91
N ALA A 32 -8.16 7.19 -7.15
CA ALA A 32 -6.78 6.93 -7.57
C ALA A 32 -6.30 5.49 -7.24
N TRP A 33 -7.06 4.74 -6.45
CA TRP A 33 -6.61 3.50 -5.82
C TRP A 33 -6.22 2.41 -6.82
N GLY A 34 -6.96 2.27 -7.93
CA GLY A 34 -6.64 1.28 -8.96
C GLY A 34 -5.27 1.52 -9.64
N GLY A 35 -4.78 2.76 -9.63
CA GLY A 35 -3.40 3.06 -10.05
C GLY A 35 -2.35 2.57 -9.05
N ILE A 36 -2.63 2.68 -7.75
CA ILE A 36 -1.76 2.19 -6.68
C ILE A 36 -1.69 0.66 -6.72
N GLU A 37 -2.81 -0.02 -6.94
CA GLU A 37 -2.85 -1.49 -7.08
C GLU A 37 -2.05 -1.96 -8.31
N ALA A 38 -2.19 -1.27 -9.45
CA ALA A 38 -1.40 -1.54 -10.64
C ALA A 38 0.10 -1.41 -10.37
N MET A 39 0.51 -0.32 -9.69
CA MET A 39 1.90 -0.07 -9.32
C MET A 39 2.43 -1.17 -8.39
N GLN A 40 1.65 -1.59 -7.39
CA GLN A 40 2.05 -2.68 -6.50
C GLN A 40 2.25 -3.99 -7.25
N ARG A 41 1.38 -4.31 -8.22
CA ARG A 41 1.52 -5.51 -9.04
C ARG A 41 2.80 -5.49 -9.86
N LEU A 42 3.18 -4.34 -10.42
CA LEU A 42 4.42 -4.18 -11.17
C LEU A 42 5.65 -4.41 -10.29
N VAL A 43 5.67 -3.87 -9.08
CA VAL A 43 6.82 -3.97 -8.17
C VAL A 43 6.97 -5.36 -7.55
N ARG A 44 5.87 -6.10 -7.39
CA ARG A 44 5.85 -7.43 -6.76
C ARG A 44 5.92 -8.59 -7.76
N ALA A 45 6.12 -8.32 -9.05
CA ALA A 45 6.16 -9.33 -10.10
C ALA A 45 7.50 -9.30 -10.88
N PRO A 46 8.25 -10.43 -10.93
CA PRO A 46 8.00 -11.67 -10.20
C PRO A 46 8.11 -11.46 -8.68
N ALA A 47 7.54 -12.39 -7.91
CA ALA A 47 7.70 -12.36 -6.46
C ALA A 47 9.21 -12.38 -6.12
N PRO A 48 9.68 -11.54 -5.17
CA PRO A 48 11.05 -11.59 -4.72
C PRO A 48 11.43 -13.00 -4.25
N ALA A 49 12.68 -13.40 -4.46
CA ALA A 49 13.18 -14.64 -3.89
C ALA A 49 13.05 -14.59 -2.35
N ALA A 50 12.85 -15.74 -1.71
CA ALA A 50 12.72 -15.79 -0.25
C ALA A 50 13.97 -15.26 0.49
N GLU A 51 15.14 -15.38 -0.16
CA GLU A 51 16.45 -14.92 0.31
C GLU A 51 16.69 -13.42 0.00
N ALA A 52 15.75 -12.75 -0.69
CA ALA A 52 15.92 -11.34 -1.06
C ALA A 52 15.73 -10.45 0.18
N GLU A 53 16.84 -9.96 0.70
CA GLU A 53 16.86 -9.05 1.84
C GLU A 53 16.34 -7.64 1.46
N PRO A 54 15.72 -6.92 2.41
CA PRO A 54 15.39 -5.50 2.22
C PRO A 54 16.63 -4.65 1.96
N ALA A 55 16.47 -3.55 1.22
CA ALA A 55 17.56 -2.60 0.96
C ALA A 55 18.17 -2.00 2.23
N THR A 56 17.43 -1.98 3.33
CA THR A 56 17.90 -1.55 4.65
C THR A 56 17.50 -2.59 5.68
N THR A 57 18.49 -3.10 6.41
CA THR A 57 18.29 -4.03 7.53
C THR A 57 18.65 -3.35 8.84
N PHE A 58 18.13 -3.87 9.95
CA PHE A 58 18.47 -3.36 11.27
C PHE A 58 19.96 -3.63 11.58
N SER A 59 20.67 -2.60 12.04
CA SER A 59 22.05 -2.70 12.53
C SER A 59 22.09 -2.32 14.00
N THR A 60 22.74 -3.16 14.82
CA THR A 60 22.99 -2.87 16.23
C THR A 60 24.16 -1.89 16.42
N GLU A 61 24.95 -1.64 15.38
CA GLU A 61 26.07 -0.70 15.42
C GLU A 61 25.59 0.72 15.05
N PRO A 62 25.92 1.76 15.84
CA PRO A 62 25.56 3.13 15.53
C PRO A 62 26.25 3.59 14.24
N GLY A 63 25.48 4.00 13.22
CA GLY A 63 25.97 4.81 12.10
C GLY A 63 26.40 4.09 10.81
N ARG A 64 25.77 2.96 10.47
CA ARG A 64 25.82 2.48 9.08
C ARG A 64 24.93 3.33 8.17
#